data_AF-A0A3R5TPT4-F1
#
_entry.id   AF-A0A3R5TPT4-F1
#
_cell.length_a   1.000
_cell.length_b   1.000
_cell.length_c   1.000
_cell.angle_alpha   90.00
_cell.angle_beta   90.00
_cell.angle_gamma   90.00
#
_symmetry.space_group_name_H-M   'P 1'
#
loop_
_entity.id
_entity.type
_entity.pdbx_description
1 polymer ?
#
loop_
_entity_poly.entity_id
_entity_poly.type
_entity_poly.pdbx_seq_one_letter_code
_entity_poly.pdbx_strand_id
1 'polypeptide(L)'
;DASHISTDDEIVRNVIHEEKKRENFTVVQIKNINPDHLGYLKCRIKDWTRQLAHIYHYYIHGPQGNIDESSVKNNRAPSPFQNIDIEVSM
;
A
#
# COMPACT_ATOMS: atom_id res chain seq x y z
N ASP A 1 -13.71 -9.86 -18.46
CA ASP A 1 -12.82 -10.77 -19.20
C ASP A 1 -11.68 -9.94 -19.81
N ALA A 2 -10.46 -10.47 -19.83
CA ALA A 2 -9.25 -9.77 -20.27
C ALA A 2 -8.90 -10.03 -21.74
N SER A 3 -9.86 -10.49 -22.55
CA SER A 3 -9.68 -10.82 -23.98
C SER A 3 -9.19 -9.65 -24.83
N HIS A 4 -9.45 -8.41 -24.42
CA HIS A 4 -9.04 -7.19 -25.12
C HIS A 4 -7.60 -6.72 -24.80
N ILE A 5 -6.90 -7.39 -23.88
CA ILE A 5 -5.54 -7.04 -23.45
C ILE A 5 -4.50 -7.85 -24.24
N SER A 6 -3.30 -7.31 -24.48
CA SER A 6 -2.19 -8.07 -25.11
C SER A 6 -1.61 -9.11 -24.15
N THR A 7 -1.19 -10.29 -24.65
CA THR A 7 -0.62 -11.37 -23.81
C THR A 7 0.62 -10.92 -23.05
N ASP A 8 1.32 -9.92 -23.57
CA ASP A 8 2.51 -9.33 -22.95
C ASP A 8 2.19 -8.51 -21.68
N ASP A 9 0.92 -8.14 -21.48
CA ASP A 9 0.44 -7.40 -20.31
C ASP A 9 -0.17 -8.34 -19.25
N GLU A 10 0.58 -9.36 -18.86
CA GLU A 10 0.14 -10.40 -17.91
C GLU A 10 -0.36 -9.83 -16.58
N ILE A 11 0.31 -8.81 -16.04
CA ILE A 11 -0.07 -8.15 -14.79
C ILE A 11 -1.50 -7.58 -14.87
N VAL A 12 -1.86 -6.96 -16.00
CA VAL A 12 -3.21 -6.40 -16.20
C VAL A 12 -4.24 -7.50 -16.26
N ARG A 13 -3.94 -8.61 -16.94
CA ARG A 13 -4.83 -9.76 -17.00
C ARG A 13 -5.07 -10.36 -15.61
N ASN A 14 -4.03 -10.45 -14.79
CA ASN A 14 -4.13 -10.95 -13.42
C ASN A 14 -5.01 -10.04 -12.57
N VAL A 15 -4.82 -8.72 -12.66
CA VAL A 15 -5.70 -7.73 -12.01
C VAL A 15 -7.15 -7.90 -12.45
N ILE A 16 -7.42 -8.03 -13.75
CA ILE A 16 -8.78 -8.25 -14.29
C ILE A 16 -9.39 -9.56 -13.77
N HIS A 17 -8.57 -10.57 -13.47
CA HIS A 17 -9.05 -11.81 -12.89
C HIS A 17 -9.43 -11.65 -11.40
N GLU A 18 -8.72 -10.81 -10.65
CA GLU A 18 -9.01 -10.52 -9.25
C GLU A 18 -10.31 -9.74 -9.05
N GLU A 19 -10.77 -8.97 -10.04
CA GLU A 19 -12.03 -8.20 -9.99
C GLU A 19 -13.23 -9.08 -9.60
N LYS A 20 -13.23 -10.35 -10.03
CA LYS A 20 -14.31 -11.31 -9.71
C LYS A 20 -14.50 -11.53 -8.21
N LYS A 21 -13.49 -11.24 -7.39
CA LYS A 21 -13.48 -11.43 -5.93
C LYS A 21 -13.70 -10.12 -5.17
N ARG A 22 -13.81 -8.98 -5.84
CA ARG A 22 -13.86 -7.65 -5.21
C ARG A 22 -15.08 -6.88 -5.70
N GLU A 23 -15.94 -6.43 -4.79
CA GLU A 23 -17.15 -5.67 -5.14
C GLU A 23 -16.80 -4.27 -5.68
N ASN A 24 -15.86 -3.58 -5.02
CA ASN A 24 -15.40 -2.25 -5.38
C ASN A 24 -13.87 -2.20 -5.26
N PHE A 25 -13.17 -1.79 -6.31
CA PHE A 25 -11.72 -1.60 -6.28
C PHE A 25 -11.29 -0.62 -7.36
N THR A 26 -10.08 -0.09 -7.25
CA THR A 26 -9.47 0.78 -8.26
C THR A 26 -7.99 0.43 -8.36
N VAL A 27 -7.49 0.29 -9.59
CA VAL A 27 -6.07 -0.01 -9.84
C VAL A 27 -5.48 1.06 -10.74
N VAL A 28 -4.30 1.55 -10.35
CA VAL A 28 -3.49 2.47 -11.14
C VAL A 28 -2.25 1.73 -11.60
N GLN A 29 -2.16 1.42 -12.89
CA GLN A 29 -0.96 0.82 -13.48
C GLN A 29 -0.12 1.89 -14.17
N ILE A 30 1.14 2.04 -13.75
CA ILE A 30 2.09 2.97 -14.34
C ILE A 30 3.11 2.16 -15.15
N LYS A 31 3.15 2.38 -16.46
CA LYS A 31 4.12 1.77 -17.39
C LYS A 31 5.25 2.76 -17.72
N ASN A 32 6.33 2.26 -18.32
CA ASN A 32 7.48 3.07 -18.76
C ASN A 32 8.08 3.91 -17.62
N ILE A 33 8.27 3.30 -16.45
CA ILE A 33 8.88 3.94 -15.29
C ILE A 33 10.32 4.33 -15.63
N ASN A 34 10.71 5.56 -15.28
CA ASN A 34 12.08 6.03 -15.45
C ASN A 34 13.08 5.06 -14.76
N PRO A 35 14.12 4.57 -15.46
CA PRO A 35 15.14 3.69 -14.87
C PRO A 35 15.79 4.21 -13.59
N ASP A 36 15.98 5.52 -13.46
CA ASP A 36 16.55 6.13 -12.25
C ASP A 36 15.61 5.98 -11.04
N HIS A 37 14.29 6.13 -11.26
CA HIS A 37 13.29 5.87 -10.24
C HIS A 37 13.27 4.38 -9.86
N LEU A 38 13.39 3.49 -10.84
CA LEU A 38 13.43 2.05 -10.59
C LEU A 38 14.65 1.66 -9.75
N GLY A 39 15.82 2.21 -10.05
CA GLY A 39 17.05 2.01 -9.27
C GLY A 39 16.89 2.47 -7.83
N TYR A 40 16.34 3.66 -7.62
CA TYR A 40 16.05 4.16 -6.28
C TYR A 40 15.06 3.27 -5.52
N LEU A 41 13.93 2.92 -6.12
CA LEU A 41 12.87 2.10 -5.49
C LEU A 41 13.39 0.73 -5.04
N LYS A 42 14.21 0.08 -5.86
CA LYS A 42 14.81 -1.23 -5.55
C LYS A 42 15.87 -1.14 -4.46
N CYS A 43 16.81 -0.20 -4.57
CA CYS A 43 17.97 -0.15 -3.66
C CYS A 43 17.65 0.49 -2.30
N ARG A 44 16.59 1.29 -2.20
CA ARG A 44 16.30 2.13 -1.01
C ARG A 44 14.93 1.85 -0.40
N ILE A 45 14.42 0.61 -0.51
CA ILE A 45 13.08 0.24 -0.02
C ILE A 45 12.80 0.69 1.40
N LYS A 46 13.69 0.38 2.35
CA LYS A 46 13.52 0.75 3.76
C LYS A 46 13.43 2.26 3.97
N ASP A 47 14.11 3.04 3.14
CA ASP A 47 14.12 4.50 3.30
C ASP A 47 12.81 5.10 2.81
N TRP A 48 12.35 4.73 1.61
CA TRP A 48 11.14 5.31 1.04
C TRP A 48 9.86 4.75 1.68
N THR A 49 9.84 3.48 2.14
CA THR A 49 8.69 2.95 2.89
C THR A 49 8.58 3.60 4.26
N ARG A 50 9.71 3.93 4.92
CA ARG A 50 9.69 4.75 6.14
C ARG A 50 9.18 6.16 5.86
N GLN A 51 9.55 6.77 4.73
CA GLN A 51 8.99 8.07 4.33
C GLN A 51 7.47 7.97 4.11
N LEU A 52 6.99 6.91 3.47
CA LEU A 52 5.56 6.65 3.29
C LEU A 52 4.83 6.54 4.63
N ALA A 53 5.37 5.73 5.56
CA ALA A 53 4.81 5.59 6.90
C ALA A 53 4.83 6.92 7.69
N HIS A 54 5.82 7.77 7.47
CA HIS A 54 5.88 9.09 8.10
C HIS A 54 4.81 10.04 7.54
N ILE A 55 4.64 10.09 6.21
CA ILE A 55 3.62 10.91 5.54
C ILE A 55 2.21 10.50 6.02
N TYR A 56 1.96 9.20 6.13
CA TYR A 56 0.66 8.65 6.54
C TYR A 56 0.57 8.31 8.04
N HIS A 57 1.48 8.83 8.87
CA HIS A 57 1.61 8.41 10.28
C HIS A 57 0.28 8.41 11.05
N TYR A 58 -0.47 9.52 10.99
CA TYR A 58 -1.73 9.65 11.71
C TYR A 58 -2.91 8.97 11.01
N TYR A 59 -2.79 8.67 9.72
CA TYR A 59 -3.78 7.82 9.02
C TYR A 59 -3.64 6.37 9.47
N ILE A 60 -2.40 5.89 9.62
CA ILE A 60 -2.10 4.52 10.02
C ILE A 60 -2.36 4.32 11.52
N HIS A 61 -1.91 5.26 12.37
CA HIS A 61 -1.94 5.09 13.83
C HIS A 61 -3.07 5.86 14.53
N GLY A 62 -3.83 6.67 13.81
CA GLY A 62 -4.83 7.57 14.37
C GLY A 62 -4.21 8.85 14.98
N PRO A 63 -5.04 9.77 15.50
CA PRO A 63 -4.64 11.12 15.89
C PRO A 63 -3.64 11.18 17.05
N GLN A 64 -3.53 10.11 17.83
CA GLN A 64 -2.58 10.00 18.94
C GLN A 64 -1.20 9.51 18.49
N GLY A 65 -1.04 9.13 17.22
CA GLY A 65 0.19 8.60 16.66
C GLY A 65 0.50 7.18 17.15
N ASN A 66 1.71 6.71 16.84
CA ASN A 66 2.17 5.37 17.21
C ASN A 66 2.62 5.35 18.68
N ILE A 67 1.67 5.26 19.61
CA ILE A 67 1.97 5.16 21.04
C ILE A 67 2.30 3.72 21.40
N ASP A 68 3.46 3.52 22.03
CA ASP A 68 3.83 2.23 22.59
C ASP A 68 2.87 1.87 23.73
N GLU A 69 2.02 0.87 23.53
CA GLU A 69 1.01 0.46 24.52
C GLU A 69 1.64 0.00 25.84
N SER A 70 2.90 -0.44 25.84
CA SER A 70 3.63 -0.78 27.06
C SER A 70 3.91 0.44 27.98
N SER A 71 3.84 1.65 27.41
CA SER A 71 4.02 2.91 28.12
C SER A 71 2.71 3.52 28.65
N VAL A 72 1.54 2.97 28.26
CA VAL A 72 0.22 3.51 28.61
C VAL A 72 -0.44 2.63 29.66
N LYS A 73 -0.48 3.11 30.91
CA LYS A 73 -1.00 2.37 32.07
C LYS A 73 -2.51 2.08 32.10
N ASN A 74 -3.29 2.32 31.04
CA ASN A 74 -4.74 2.16 31.10
C ASN A 74 -5.31 1.60 29.79
N ASN A 75 -6.23 0.63 29.95
CA ASN A 75 -7.13 0.06 28.94
C ASN A 75 -7.71 1.14 28.00
N ARG A 76 -6.97 1.53 26.96
CA ARG A 76 -7.51 2.37 25.89
C ARG A 76 -8.36 1.47 25.00
N ALA A 77 -9.57 1.95 24.68
CA ALA A 77 -10.35 1.34 23.62
C ALA A 77 -9.52 1.40 22.32
N PRO A 78 -9.52 0.32 21.50
CA PRO A 78 -8.82 0.32 20.22
C PRO A 78 -9.22 1.56 19.40
N SER A 79 -8.20 2.21 18.81
CA SER A 79 -8.42 3.42 18.03
C SER A 79 -9.38 3.10 16.87
N PRO A 80 -10.49 3.83 16.71
CA PRO A 80 -11.44 3.58 15.60
C PRO A 80 -10.84 3.90 14.22
N PHE A 81 -9.60 4.39 14.18
CA PHE A 81 -8.88 4.80 12.98
C PHE A 81 -7.93 3.70 12.44
N GLN A 82 -7.82 2.54 13.08
CA GLN A 82 -6.97 1.40 12.64
C GLN A 82 -7.64 0.54 11.55
N ASN A 83 -8.20 1.16 10.51
CA ASN A 83 -8.86 0.46 9.41
C ASN A 83 -8.18 0.70 8.05
N ILE A 84 -6.94 1.19 8.07
CA ILE A 84 -6.17 1.53 6.87
C ILE A 84 -4.94 0.64 6.81
N ASP A 85 -4.93 -0.25 5.83
CA ASP A 85 -3.79 -1.11 5.52
C ASP A 85 -3.08 -0.61 4.26
N ILE A 86 -1.83 -0.18 4.41
CA ILE A 86 -0.95 0.19 3.30
C ILE A 86 0.13 -0.89 3.18
N GLU A 87 -0.02 -1.76 2.20
CA GLU A 87 0.92 -2.85 1.91
C GLU A 87 1.85 -2.49 0.74
N VAL A 88 3.13 -2.79 0.90
CA VAL A 88 4.16 -2.60 -0.14
C VAL A 88 4.80 -3.95 -0.43
N SER A 89 4.75 -4.36 -1.70
CA SER A 89 5.41 -5.55 -2.24
C SER A 89 6.32 -5.17 -3.41
N MET A 90 7.40 -5.95 -3.60
CA MET A 90 8.38 -5.80 -4.69
C MET A 90 8.57 -7.11 -5.43
#